data_AF-C3ZY09-F1
#
_entry.id   AF-C3ZY09-F1
#
_cell.length_a   1.000
_cell.length_b   1.000
_cell.length_c   1.000
_cell.angle_alpha   90.00
_cell.angle_beta   90.00
_cell.angle_gamma   90.00
#
_symmetry.space_group_name_H-M   'P 1'
#
loop_
_entity.id
_entity.type
_entity.pdbx_description
1 polymer ?
#
loop_
_entity_poly.entity_id
_entity_poly.type
_entity_poly.pdbx_seq_one_letter_code
_entity_poly.pdbx_strand_id
1 'polypeptide(L)'
;MGPLAAILIVCVLGMDSSLAQMSMLECDTDQDCIDAYGFGNYCCARVNSITRDLHQCKPIGQEGELCHVGSNYLPYPFRGTRRFWRCQCNFPQSFWCAPDPDSPLPLGGRCERWVPPGNSTTSPEGAGSG
;
A
#
# COMPACT_ATOMS: atom_id res chain seq x y z
N MET A 1 41.13 -37.31 -38.43
CA MET A 1 41.02 -38.17 -37.23
C MET A 1 41.85 -37.52 -36.13
N GLY A 2 41.23 -37.18 -35.00
CA GLY A 2 41.86 -36.52 -33.82
C GLY A 2 41.23 -35.15 -33.52
N PRO A 3 40.87 -34.84 -32.25
CA PRO A 3 39.48 -34.52 -31.93
C PRO A 3 39.22 -33.06 -31.53
N LEU A 4 38.02 -32.61 -31.93
CA LEU A 4 37.07 -31.78 -31.17
C LEU A 4 37.58 -31.23 -29.83
N ALA A 5 38.25 -30.08 -29.88
CA ALA A 5 38.40 -29.21 -28.71
C ALA A 5 37.09 -28.43 -28.52
N ALA A 6 36.19 -29.04 -27.76
CA ALA A 6 34.96 -28.45 -27.27
C ALA A 6 35.27 -27.22 -26.41
N ILE A 7 35.24 -26.02 -27.01
CA ILE A 7 35.19 -24.77 -26.26
C ILE A 7 33.73 -24.54 -25.90
N LEU A 8 33.38 -25.14 -24.77
CA LEU A 8 32.19 -24.89 -23.96
C LEU A 8 32.26 -23.43 -23.47
N ILE A 9 31.77 -22.48 -24.26
CA ILE A 9 31.50 -21.13 -23.75
C ILE A 9 30.29 -21.25 -22.84
N VAL A 10 30.63 -21.26 -21.55
CA VAL A 10 29.76 -21.21 -20.38
C VAL A 10 28.59 -20.27 -20.62
N CYS A 11 27.38 -20.84 -20.54
CA CYS A 11 26.13 -20.11 -20.37
C CYS A 11 26.31 -19.10 -19.24
N VAL A 12 26.35 -17.81 -19.58
CA VAL A 12 26.16 -16.74 -18.60
C VAL A 12 24.71 -16.87 -18.15
N LEU A 13 24.53 -17.59 -17.04
CA LEU A 13 23.29 -17.67 -16.29
C LEU A 13 22.99 -16.24 -15.81
N GLY A 14 22.22 -15.50 -16.61
CA GLY A 14 21.44 -14.37 -16.13
C GLY A 14 20.40 -14.90 -15.16
N MET A 15 20.82 -15.11 -13.91
CA MET A 15 19.93 -15.34 -12.78
C MET A 15 19.34 -13.98 -12.38
N ASP A 16 18.47 -13.42 -13.20
CA ASP A 16 17.53 -12.41 -12.72
C ASP A 16 16.52 -13.14 -11.84
N SER A 17 16.92 -13.32 -10.58
CA SER A 17 16.10 -13.85 -9.50
C SER A 17 15.06 -12.79 -9.12
N SER A 18 14.13 -12.49 -10.02
CA SER A 18 12.99 -11.62 -9.76
C SER A 18 11.72 -12.44 -9.57
N LEU A 19 11.84 -13.58 -8.90
CA LEU A 19 10.72 -14.12 -8.14
C LEU A 19 10.71 -13.38 -6.80
N ALA A 20 10.21 -12.15 -6.83
CA ALA A 20 9.56 -11.57 -5.66
C ALA A 20 8.31 -12.41 -5.36
N GLN A 21 8.49 -13.66 -4.94
CA GLN A 21 7.55 -14.33 -4.06
C GLN A 21 7.71 -13.60 -2.73
N MET A 22 7.14 -12.39 -2.65
CA MET A 22 6.82 -11.76 -1.39
C MET A 22 5.82 -12.70 -0.72
N SER A 23 6.32 -13.70 0.01
CA SER A 23 5.58 -14.23 1.14
C SER A 23 5.44 -13.06 2.10
N MET A 24 4.43 -12.21 1.85
CA MET A 24 4.02 -11.17 2.79
C MET A 24 3.77 -11.91 4.11
N LEU A 25 4.51 -11.53 5.14
CA LEU A 25 4.46 -12.16 6.45
C LEU A 25 3.01 -12.23 6.92
N GLU A 26 2.55 -13.42 7.32
CA GLU A 26 1.28 -13.58 8.03
C GLU A 26 1.38 -12.86 9.38
N CYS A 27 0.34 -12.16 9.78
CA CYS A 27 0.36 -11.28 10.96
C CYS A 27 -0.97 -11.35 11.71
N ASP A 28 -0.94 -11.00 12.99
CA ASP A 28 -2.13 -10.84 13.82
C ASP A 28 -2.43 -9.36 14.08
N THR A 29 -1.38 -8.53 14.20
CA THR A 29 -1.47 -7.11 14.53
C THR A 29 -0.55 -6.25 13.69
N ASP A 30 -0.80 -4.94 13.65
CA ASP A 30 0.13 -3.99 13.00
C ASP A 30 1.53 -4.06 13.61
N GLN A 31 1.67 -4.49 14.87
CA GLN A 31 2.97 -4.58 15.55
C GLN A 31 3.88 -5.62 14.90
N ASP A 32 3.35 -6.76 14.47
CA ASP A 32 4.14 -7.81 13.81
C ASP A 32 4.79 -7.29 12.53
N CYS A 33 4.05 -6.45 11.80
CA CYS A 33 4.53 -5.82 10.58
C CYS A 33 5.50 -4.67 10.86
N ILE A 34 5.31 -3.94 11.95
CA ILE A 34 6.23 -2.88 12.39
C ILE A 34 7.57 -3.48 12.84
N ASP A 35 7.53 -4.60 13.56
CA ASP A 35 8.72 -5.30 14.01
C ASP A 35 9.51 -5.89 12.83
N ALA A 36 8.81 -6.34 11.78
CA ALA A 36 9.42 -6.92 10.58
C ALA A 36 9.90 -5.86 9.56
N TYR A 37 9.15 -4.78 9.34
CA TYR A 37 9.35 -3.86 8.21
C TYR A 37 9.49 -2.37 8.60
N GLY A 38 9.38 -2.06 9.89
CA GLY A 38 9.50 -0.71 10.42
C GLY A 38 8.17 0.05 10.48
N PHE A 39 8.16 1.06 11.35
CA PHE A 39 7.01 1.91 11.62
C PHE A 39 6.63 2.77 10.41
N GLY A 40 5.33 2.82 10.09
CA GLY A 40 4.78 3.69 9.04
C GLY A 40 4.81 3.09 7.64
N ASN A 41 5.39 1.91 7.46
CA ASN A 41 5.57 1.30 6.15
C ASN A 41 4.50 0.24 5.85
N TYR A 42 4.11 -0.54 6.86
CA TYR A 42 3.19 -1.69 6.72
C TYR A 42 2.12 -1.71 7.81
N CYS A 43 0.99 -2.35 7.51
CA CYS A 43 -0.05 -2.72 8.46
C CYS A 43 -0.47 -4.19 8.27
N CYS A 44 -1.16 -4.75 9.25
CA CYS A 44 -1.68 -6.10 9.18
C CYS A 44 -3.12 -6.12 8.65
N ALA A 45 -3.30 -6.49 7.38
CA ALA A 45 -4.60 -6.40 6.70
C ALA A 45 -5.05 -7.72 6.09
N ARG A 46 -6.36 -7.94 6.11
CA ARG A 46 -7.00 -9.16 5.62
C ARG A 46 -6.66 -9.39 4.14
N VAL A 47 -6.37 -10.62 3.75
CA VAL A 47 -6.22 -10.99 2.34
C VAL A 47 -7.56 -10.81 1.61
N ASN A 48 -7.52 -10.35 0.36
CA ASN A 48 -8.73 -10.30 -0.47
C ASN A 48 -9.09 -11.73 -0.94
N SER A 49 -9.59 -12.54 0.00
CA SER A 49 -10.05 -13.90 -0.23
C SER A 49 -11.39 -14.11 0.44
N ILE A 50 -12.31 -14.75 -0.30
CA ILE A 50 -13.66 -15.04 0.17
C ILE A 50 -13.65 -16.22 1.16
N THR A 51 -12.68 -17.13 1.03
CA THR A 51 -12.72 -18.44 1.70
C THR A 51 -11.76 -18.58 2.87
N ARG A 52 -10.91 -17.58 3.12
CA ARG A 52 -9.94 -17.62 4.22
C ARG A 52 -9.94 -16.31 4.99
N ASP A 53 -9.88 -16.42 6.31
CA ASP A 53 -9.65 -15.28 7.20
C ASP A 53 -8.16 -15.24 7.54
N LEU A 54 -7.37 -14.80 6.56
CA LEU A 54 -5.93 -14.65 6.69
C LEU A 54 -5.58 -13.18 6.63
N HIS A 55 -4.55 -12.80 7.36
CA HIS A 55 -4.02 -11.46 7.43
C HIS A 55 -2.54 -11.50 7.07
N GLN A 56 -2.11 -10.47 6.36
CA GLN A 56 -0.71 -10.35 5.97
C GLN A 56 -0.28 -8.91 6.10
N CYS A 57 1.01 -8.72 6.33
CA CYS A 57 1.61 -7.41 6.25
C CYS A 57 1.43 -6.86 4.84
N LYS A 58 0.86 -5.66 4.73
CA LYS A 58 0.65 -4.96 3.46
C LYS A 58 1.18 -3.53 3.59
N PRO A 59 1.67 -2.94 2.48
CA PRO A 59 2.14 -1.57 2.50
C PRO A 59 1.00 -0.60 2.86
N ILE A 60 1.35 0.48 3.56
CA ILE A 60 0.47 1.64 3.80
C ILE A 60 0.09 2.27 2.45
N GLY A 61 -1.17 2.70 2.34
CA GLY A 61 -1.72 3.27 1.11
C GLY A 61 -1.02 4.58 0.69
N GLN A 62 -0.65 4.64 -0.58
CA GLN A 62 0.00 5.77 -1.24
C GLN A 62 -1.00 6.60 -2.06
N GLU A 63 -0.60 7.80 -2.47
CA GLU A 63 -1.44 8.71 -3.27
C GLU A 63 -2.08 8.02 -4.48
N GLY A 64 -3.38 8.24 -4.66
CA GLY A 64 -4.19 7.69 -5.75
C GLY A 64 -4.61 6.22 -5.58
N GLU A 65 -4.03 5.49 -4.63
CA GLU A 65 -4.39 4.09 -4.38
C GLU A 65 -5.79 3.97 -3.77
N LEU A 66 -6.50 2.90 -4.14
CA LEU A 66 -7.78 2.58 -3.54
C LEU A 66 -7.64 2.38 -2.03
N CYS A 67 -8.61 2.87 -1.28
CA CYS A 67 -8.69 2.72 0.17
C CYS A 67 -10.16 2.53 0.58
N HIS A 68 -10.39 2.26 1.88
CA HIS A 68 -11.72 2.17 2.45
C HIS A 68 -11.89 3.33 3.43
N VAL A 69 -12.92 4.16 3.29
CA VAL A 69 -13.08 5.40 4.09
C VAL A 69 -13.22 5.12 5.59
N GLY A 70 -13.71 3.94 5.96
CA GLY A 70 -13.73 3.46 7.34
C GLY A 70 -12.34 3.34 7.98
N SER A 71 -11.28 3.19 7.19
CA SER A 71 -9.90 3.12 7.69
C SER A 71 -9.41 4.44 8.27
N ASN A 72 -10.04 5.58 7.92
CA ASN A 72 -9.70 6.90 8.47
C ASN A 72 -9.93 7.00 9.98
N TYR A 73 -10.78 6.13 10.53
CA TYR A 73 -11.14 6.11 11.95
C TYR A 73 -10.36 5.05 12.74
N LEU A 74 -9.50 4.27 12.06
CA LEU A 74 -8.65 3.30 12.73
C LEU A 74 -7.31 3.95 13.08
N PRO A 75 -6.84 3.86 14.33
CA PRO A 75 -5.53 4.36 14.68
C PRO A 75 -4.43 3.54 14.00
N TYR A 76 -3.23 4.11 13.95
CA TYR A 76 -2.01 3.39 13.59
C TYR A 76 -0.95 3.60 14.69
N PRO A 77 -0.35 2.52 15.23
CA PRO A 77 -0.69 1.11 15.01
C PRO A 77 -2.08 0.76 15.56
N PHE A 78 -2.78 -0.13 14.87
CA PHE A 78 -4.02 -0.73 15.36
C PHE A 78 -3.71 -2.00 16.14
N ARG A 79 -4.18 -2.07 17.39
CA ARG A 79 -4.00 -3.24 18.27
C ARG A 79 -5.07 -4.33 18.08
N GLY A 80 -6.08 -4.07 17.24
CA GLY A 80 -7.10 -5.04 16.91
C GLY A 80 -6.90 -5.63 15.52
N THR A 81 -7.82 -6.51 15.11
CA THR A 81 -7.80 -7.13 13.79
C THR A 81 -8.43 -6.22 12.74
N ARG A 82 -7.67 -5.80 11.73
CA ARG A 82 -8.21 -5.04 10.60
C ARG A 82 -9.17 -5.91 9.78
N ARG A 83 -10.35 -5.39 9.46
CA ARG A 83 -11.34 -6.10 8.64
C ARG A 83 -11.29 -5.75 7.16
N PHE A 84 -10.63 -4.63 6.83
CA PHE A 84 -10.48 -4.17 5.46
C PHE A 84 -9.32 -4.87 4.77
N TRP A 85 -9.44 -5.11 3.46
CA TRP A 85 -8.40 -5.79 2.68
C TRP A 85 -7.16 -4.93 2.41
N ARG A 86 -7.24 -3.63 2.72
CA ARG A 86 -6.20 -2.65 2.46
C ARG A 86 -5.81 -1.95 3.76
N CYS A 87 -4.55 -1.56 3.83
CA CYS A 87 -4.10 -0.64 4.85
C CYS A 87 -4.75 0.74 4.68
N GLN A 88 -4.74 1.49 5.77
CA GLN A 88 -5.03 2.92 5.75
C GLN A 88 -4.02 3.66 4.86
N CYS A 89 -4.43 4.83 4.38
CA CYS A 89 -3.49 5.79 3.81
C CYS A 89 -2.51 6.27 4.89
N ASN A 90 -1.39 6.88 4.49
CA ASN A 90 -0.39 7.41 5.43
C ASN A 90 -0.89 8.65 6.22
N PHE A 91 -1.94 8.47 7.04
CA PHE A 91 -2.53 9.45 7.93
C PHE A 91 -1.94 9.29 9.34
N PRO A 92 -1.63 10.38 10.07
CA PRO A 92 -1.88 11.80 9.74
C PRO A 92 -0.76 12.49 8.93
N GLN A 93 0.28 11.78 8.52
CA GLN A 93 1.50 12.41 8.03
C GLN A 93 1.39 13.00 6.62
N SER A 94 0.54 12.44 5.74
CA SER A 94 0.49 12.88 4.34
C SER A 94 -0.84 12.64 3.63
N PHE A 95 -1.53 11.53 3.88
CA PHE A 95 -2.70 11.13 3.09
C PHE A 95 -3.87 10.69 3.95
N TRP A 96 -5.10 10.94 3.49
CA TRP A 96 -6.35 10.42 4.06
C TRP A 96 -7.13 9.68 2.95
N CYS A 97 -8.05 8.80 3.32
CA CYS A 97 -8.91 8.14 2.34
C CYS A 97 -10.10 9.03 1.97
N ALA A 98 -10.01 9.74 0.84
CA ALA A 98 -11.07 10.57 0.29
C ALA A 98 -12.14 9.69 -0.39
N PRO A 99 -13.44 9.88 -0.09
CA PRO A 99 -14.51 9.17 -0.79
C PRO A 99 -14.42 9.38 -2.30
N ASP A 100 -14.50 8.29 -3.06
CA ASP A 100 -14.46 8.29 -4.52
C ASP A 100 -15.79 7.72 -5.05
N PRO A 101 -16.63 8.52 -5.73
CA PRO A 101 -17.91 8.06 -6.26
C PRO A 101 -17.77 6.97 -7.34
N ASP A 102 -16.61 6.90 -7.99
CA ASP A 102 -16.29 5.90 -9.01
C ASP A 102 -15.61 4.66 -8.40
N SER A 103 -15.51 4.57 -7.07
CA SER A 103 -14.88 3.43 -6.42
C SER A 103 -15.69 2.15 -6.65
N PRO A 104 -15.03 1.04 -7.06
CA PRO A 104 -15.70 -0.26 -7.18
C PRO A 104 -16.01 -0.89 -5.81
N LEU A 105 -15.58 -0.28 -4.70
CA LEU A 105 -15.81 -0.75 -3.34
C LEU A 105 -16.91 0.09 -2.67
N PRO A 106 -17.87 -0.53 -1.97
CA PRO A 106 -18.79 0.22 -1.13
C PRO A 106 -18.01 0.95 -0.05
N LEU A 107 -18.26 2.25 0.12
CA LEU A 107 -17.47 3.13 1.00
C LEU A 107 -15.97 3.15 0.63
N GLY A 108 -15.67 2.91 -0.64
CA GLY A 108 -14.35 3.02 -1.21
C GLY A 108 -13.95 4.47 -1.46
N GLY A 109 -12.65 4.67 -1.55
CA GLY A 109 -12.05 5.97 -1.78
C GLY A 109 -10.68 5.87 -2.43
N ARG A 110 -9.99 6.99 -2.48
CA ARG A 110 -8.58 7.08 -2.86
C ARG A 110 -7.76 7.79 -1.78
N CYS A 111 -6.53 7.36 -1.62
CA CYS A 111 -5.60 8.05 -0.76
C CYS A 111 -5.24 9.39 -1.41
N GLU A 112 -5.60 10.48 -0.75
CA GLU A 112 -5.37 11.83 -1.22
C GLU A 112 -4.71 12.65 -0.13
N ARG A 113 -3.96 13.68 -0.52
CA ARG A 113 -3.23 14.50 0.45
C ARG A 113 -4.22 15.11 1.43
N TRP A 114 -3.99 14.90 2.73
CA TRP A 114 -4.84 15.53 3.72
C TRP A 114 -4.59 17.03 3.73
N VAL A 115 -5.61 17.80 3.35
CA VAL A 115 -5.62 19.25 3.51
C VAL A 115 -6.49 19.54 4.73
N PRO A 116 -5.93 20.13 5.82
CA PRO A 116 -6.75 20.57 6.94
C PRO A 116 -7.85 21.49 6.42
N PRO A 117 -9.08 21.43 6.97
CA PRO A 117 -10.08 22.46 6.69
C PRO A 117 -9.49 23.81 7.09
N GLY A 118 -8.99 24.55 6.10
CA GLY A 118 -8.52 25.91 6.28
C GLY A 118 -9.72 26.76 6.69
N ASN A 119 -9.52 27.65 7.65
CA ASN A 119 -10.41 28.79 7.83
C ASN A 119 -10.54 29.48 6.47
N SER A 120 -11.73 29.40 5.87
CA SER A 120 -11.99 29.71 4.47
C SER A 120 -11.91 31.22 4.21
N THR A 121 -10.69 31.72 4.12
CA THR A 121 -10.39 33.04 3.55
C THR A 121 -9.12 32.93 2.74
N THR A 122 -9.24 32.45 1.50
CA THR A 122 -8.64 33.09 0.32
C THR A 122 -8.97 32.27 -0.92
N SER A 123 -9.96 32.73 -1.67
CA SER A 123 -9.84 32.93 -3.12
C SER A 123 -10.87 34.01 -3.50
N PRO A 124 -10.54 34.95 -4.38
CA PRO A 124 -10.28 34.57 -5.76
C PRO A 124 -8.99 35.18 -6.36
N GLU A 125 -8.33 34.36 -7.17
CA GLU A 125 -7.56 34.81 -8.32
C GLU A 125 -8.47 35.60 -9.26
N GLY A 126 -8.03 36.81 -9.62
CA GLY A 126 -8.72 37.72 -10.53
C GLY A 126 -7.80 38.83 -11.00
N ALA A 127 -6.54 38.52 -11.32
CA ALA A 127 -5.66 39.43 -12.04
C ALA A 127 -5.94 39.27 -13.55
N GLY A 128 -6.92 40.02 -14.05
CA GLY A 128 -7.07 40.26 -15.49
C GLY A 128 -6.06 41.33 -15.93
N SER A 129 -5.09 40.93 -16.75
CA SER A 129 -4.26 41.82 -17.57
C SER A 129 -4.47 41.43 -19.02
N GLY A 130 -4.97 42.36 -19.83
CA GLY A 130 -5.21 42.20 -21.27
C GLY A 130 -6.22 43.21 -21.79
#